data_AF-A0A962BNF0-F1
#
_entry.id   AF-A0A962BNF0-F1
#
_cell.length_a   1.000
_cell.length_b   1.000
_cell.length_c   1.000
_cell.angle_alpha   90.00
_cell.angle_beta   90.00
_cell.angle_gamma   90.00
#
_symmetry.space_group_name_H-M   'P 1'
#
loop_
_entity.id
_entity.type
_entity.pdbx_description
1 polymer ?
#
loop_
_entity_poly.entity_id
_entity_poly.type
_entity_poly.pdbx_seq_one_letter_code
_entity_poly.pdbx_strand_id
1 'polypeptide(L)'
;MSSIKQIEQAQLQQQIDALNAALSQTETPPAGGWIRRMRKALGMSGAALSKRLGGSRTQAANLERYERDDGISLRSLREVAEAMGCRLVYAIVPPPGSTVEQLMSEQARRRARQQIAAAATHMALEQQSLSAANQQAEIERISRQLLQKLPRDFWDPESPSQ
;
A
#
# COMPACT_ATOMS: atom_id res chain seq x y z
N MET A 1 -12.32 7.90 -21.69
CA MET A 1 -11.76 6.52 -21.70
C MET A 1 -12.86 5.57 -22.16
N SER A 2 -12.57 4.51 -22.92
CA SER A 2 -13.63 3.59 -23.39
C SER A 2 -14.31 2.90 -22.20
N SER A 3 -15.64 2.74 -22.25
CA SER A 3 -16.47 2.15 -21.19
C SER A 3 -15.93 0.80 -20.67
N ILE A 4 -15.31 0.01 -21.56
CA ILE A 4 -14.68 -1.27 -21.23
C ILE A 4 -13.53 -1.11 -20.21
N LYS A 5 -12.68 -0.10 -20.35
CA LYS A 5 -11.54 0.12 -19.42
C LYS A 5 -12.02 0.49 -18.01
N GLN A 6 -13.13 1.20 -17.90
CA GLN A 6 -13.71 1.57 -16.61
C GLN A 6 -14.31 0.35 -15.90
N ILE A 7 -14.95 -0.55 -16.66
CA ILE A 7 -15.49 -1.81 -16.12
C ILE A 7 -14.34 -2.70 -15.64
N GLU A 8 -13.27 -2.84 -16.43
CA GLU A 8 -12.07 -3.61 -16.05
C GLU A 8 -11.43 -3.06 -14.77
N GLN A 9 -11.26 -1.73 -14.69
CA GLN A 9 -10.72 -1.09 -13.49
C GLN A 9 -11.60 -1.35 -12.26
N ALA A 10 -12.92 -1.20 -12.38
CA ALA A 10 -13.86 -1.47 -11.28
C ALA A 10 -13.80 -2.93 -10.83
N GLN A 11 -13.65 -3.88 -11.76
CA GLN A 11 -13.50 -5.29 -11.43
C GLN A 11 -12.20 -5.56 -10.65
N LEU A 12 -11.08 -4.94 -11.05
CA LEU A 12 -9.81 -5.06 -10.33
C LEU A 12 -9.91 -4.48 -8.90
N GLN A 13 -10.59 -3.33 -8.75
CA GLN A 13 -10.84 -2.74 -7.43
C GLN A 13 -11.61 -3.70 -6.53
N GLN A 14 -12.71 -4.27 -7.02
CA GLN A 14 -13.51 -5.24 -6.28
C GLN A 14 -12.72 -6.48 -5.87
N GLN A 15 -11.87 -7.01 -6.75
CA GLN A 15 -11.01 -8.16 -6.44
C GLN A 15 -10.02 -7.84 -5.31
N ILE A 16 -9.39 -6.65 -5.35
CA ILE A 16 -8.46 -6.20 -4.32
C ILE A 16 -9.19 -5.96 -2.99
N ASP A 17 -10.36 -5.34 -3.01
CA ASP A 17 -11.15 -5.06 -1.81
C ASP A 17 -11.65 -6.35 -1.15
N ALA A 18 -12.07 -7.34 -1.96
CA ALA A 18 -12.43 -8.67 -1.47
C ALA A 18 -11.23 -9.39 -0.83
N LEU A 19 -10.04 -9.29 -1.43
CA LEU A 19 -8.81 -9.82 -0.84
C LEU A 19 -8.46 -9.11 0.47
N ASN A 20 -8.57 -7.79 0.54
CA ASN A 20 -8.31 -7.02 1.76
C ASN A 20 -9.26 -7.43 2.89
N ALA A 21 -10.55 -7.57 2.60
CA ALA A 21 -11.54 -8.04 3.55
C ALA A 21 -11.22 -9.46 4.06
N ALA A 22 -10.83 -10.38 3.19
CA ALA A 22 -10.42 -11.73 3.58
C ALA A 22 -9.16 -11.74 4.47
N LEU A 23 -8.20 -10.84 4.22
CA LEU A 23 -6.96 -10.74 4.99
C LEU A 23 -7.08 -9.92 6.28
N SER A 24 -8.10 -9.06 6.40
CA SER A 24 -8.30 -8.19 7.58
C SER A 24 -8.45 -8.93 8.92
N GLN A 25 -8.76 -10.23 8.87
CA GLN A 25 -8.86 -11.10 10.05
C GLN A 25 -7.53 -11.77 10.42
N THR A 26 -6.50 -11.65 9.59
CA THR A 26 -5.18 -12.22 9.88
C THR A 26 -4.36 -11.25 10.73
N GLU A 27 -3.87 -11.76 11.85
CA GLU A 27 -3.12 -10.98 12.85
C GLU A 27 -1.94 -10.22 12.22
N THR A 28 -1.58 -9.11 12.87
CA THR A 28 -0.27 -8.47 12.70
C THR A 28 0.85 -9.51 12.70
N PRO A 29 1.96 -9.26 11.97
CA PRO A 29 3.09 -10.16 11.97
C PRO A 29 3.44 -10.53 13.41
N PRO A 30 3.64 -11.82 13.71
CA PRO A 30 4.00 -12.26 15.05
C PRO A 30 5.17 -11.42 15.57
N ALA A 31 5.24 -11.14 16.87
CA ALA A 31 6.35 -10.34 17.45
C ALA A 31 7.78 -10.82 17.11
N GLY A 32 7.92 -12.05 16.58
CA GLY A 32 9.18 -12.60 16.07
C GLY A 32 9.23 -12.96 14.58
N GLY A 33 8.27 -12.53 13.76
CA GLY A 33 8.20 -12.83 12.32
C GLY A 33 7.56 -14.18 11.97
N TRP A 34 7.17 -14.35 10.70
CA TRP A 34 6.57 -15.58 10.18
C TRP A 34 7.60 -16.70 10.06
N ILE A 35 8.86 -16.40 9.73
CA ILE A 35 9.94 -17.39 9.66
C ILE A 35 10.08 -18.10 11.00
N ARG A 36 10.22 -17.33 12.09
CA ARG A 36 10.41 -17.88 13.43
C ARG A 36 9.18 -18.66 13.90
N ARG A 37 7.97 -18.13 13.64
CA ARG A 37 6.71 -18.77 14.03
C ARG A 37 6.57 -20.12 13.33
N MET A 38 6.77 -20.16 12.01
CA MET A 38 6.67 -21.40 11.23
C MET A 38 7.75 -22.41 11.64
N ARG A 39 9.01 -21.95 11.79
CA ARG A 39 10.11 -22.80 12.23
C ARG A 39 9.81 -23.47 13.58
N LYS A 40 9.27 -22.71 14.55
CA LYS A 40 8.87 -23.25 15.85
C LYS A 40 7.69 -24.22 15.75
N ALA A 41 6.69 -23.93 14.91
CA ALA A 41 5.57 -24.83 14.66
C ALA A 41 6.02 -26.18 14.10
N LEU A 42 7.07 -26.19 13.28
CA LEU A 42 7.72 -27.40 12.76
C LEU A 42 8.64 -28.12 13.78
N GLY A 43 8.80 -27.59 15.00
CA GLY A 43 9.77 -28.11 15.96
C GLY A 43 11.23 -27.95 15.54
N MET A 44 11.51 -27.05 14.59
CA MET A 44 12.84 -26.91 13.97
C MET A 44 13.72 -25.93 14.77
N SER A 45 14.98 -26.30 15.03
CA SER A 45 15.95 -25.38 15.64
C SER A 45 16.48 -24.38 14.59
N GLY A 46 17.01 -23.23 15.04
CA GLY A 46 17.64 -22.27 14.12
C GLY A 46 18.80 -22.90 13.34
N ALA A 47 19.60 -23.76 14.00
CA ALA A 47 20.69 -24.48 13.34
C ALA A 47 20.19 -25.48 12.28
N ALA A 48 19.05 -26.14 12.52
CA ALA A 48 18.43 -27.03 11.54
C ALA A 48 17.93 -26.27 10.30
N LEU A 49 17.32 -25.09 10.50
CA LEU A 49 16.92 -24.22 9.38
C LEU A 49 18.14 -23.71 8.60
N SER A 50 19.17 -23.23 9.28
CA SER A 50 20.43 -22.81 8.65
C SER A 50 21.06 -23.92 7.81
N LYS A 51 21.05 -25.17 8.30
CA LYS A 51 21.55 -26.33 7.56
C LYS A 51 20.72 -26.61 6.29
N ARG A 52 19.39 -26.49 6.38
CA ARG A 52 18.49 -26.65 5.22
C ARG A 52 18.66 -25.55 4.18
N LEU A 53 19.04 -24.35 4.61
CA LEU A 53 19.39 -23.22 3.75
C LEU A 53 20.80 -23.34 3.12
N GLY A 54 21.58 -24.36 3.48
CA GLY A 54 22.94 -24.55 2.95
C GLY A 54 23.97 -23.52 3.44
N GLY A 55 23.67 -22.75 4.48
CA GLY A 55 24.56 -21.69 4.96
C GLY A 55 25.06 -21.88 6.39
N SER A 56 25.58 -20.78 6.95
CA SER A 56 26.24 -20.78 8.27
C SER A 56 25.24 -20.94 9.42
N ARG A 57 25.72 -21.38 10.60
CA ARG A 57 24.87 -21.59 11.79
C ARG A 57 24.00 -20.36 12.14
N THR A 58 24.46 -19.15 11.84
CA THR A 58 23.77 -17.89 12.16
C THR A 58 22.80 -17.41 11.07
N GLN A 59 22.78 -18.03 9.89
CA GLN A 59 21.97 -17.57 8.76
C GLN A 59 20.48 -17.45 9.09
N ALA A 60 19.88 -18.48 9.69
CA ALA A 60 18.47 -18.44 10.08
C ALA A 60 18.16 -17.32 11.09
N ALA A 61 19.06 -17.09 12.06
CA ALA A 61 18.89 -16.03 13.05
C ALA A 61 18.98 -14.64 12.40
N ASN A 62 19.87 -14.46 11.43
CA ASN A 62 19.97 -13.22 10.67
C ASN A 62 18.73 -12.97 9.82
N LEU A 63 18.19 -14.00 9.15
CA LEU A 63 16.97 -13.89 8.35
C LEU A 63 15.73 -13.59 9.21
N GLU A 64 15.59 -14.24 10.38
CA GLU A 64 14.54 -13.88 11.35
C GLU A 64 14.66 -12.43 11.84
N ARG A 65 15.90 -11.91 12.00
CA ARG A 65 16.12 -10.50 12.35
C ARG A 65 15.75 -9.58 11.21
N TYR A 66 16.23 -9.86 9.99
CA TYR A 66 15.91 -9.05 8.82
C TYR A 66 14.42 -9.02 8.50
N GLU A 67 13.69 -10.11 8.74
CA GLU A 67 12.22 -10.12 8.61
C GLU A 67 11.57 -9.16 9.61
N ARG A 68 11.99 -9.19 10.88
CA ARG A 68 11.44 -8.31 11.91
C ARG A 68 11.77 -6.83 11.68
N ASP A 69 12.91 -6.56 11.08
CA ASP A 69 13.41 -5.21 10.81
C ASP A 69 13.00 -4.70 9.41
N ASP A 70 12.07 -5.39 8.72
CA ASP A 70 11.62 -5.11 7.34
C ASP A 70 12.74 -5.03 6.28
N GLY A 71 13.92 -5.59 6.58
CA GLY A 71 15.11 -5.57 5.73
C GLY A 71 15.29 -6.84 4.89
N ILE A 72 14.36 -7.79 4.95
CA ILE A 72 14.44 -9.05 4.19
C ILE A 72 13.88 -8.89 2.78
N SER A 73 14.55 -9.49 1.79
CA SER A 73 14.03 -9.51 0.42
C SER A 73 12.92 -10.57 0.25
N LEU A 74 11.98 -10.32 -0.67
CA LEU A 74 10.98 -11.34 -1.07
C LEU A 74 11.62 -12.63 -1.59
N ARG A 75 12.79 -12.52 -2.23
CA ARG A 75 13.58 -13.68 -2.67
C ARG A 75 14.01 -14.53 -1.46
N SER A 76 14.60 -13.91 -0.46
CA SER A 76 15.05 -14.59 0.76
C SER A 76 13.88 -15.20 1.54
N LEU A 77 12.73 -14.51 1.62
CA LEU A 77 11.52 -15.06 2.23
C LEU A 77 11.06 -16.34 1.50
N ARG A 78 11.14 -16.36 0.17
CA ARG A 78 10.78 -17.53 -0.65
C ARG A 78 11.74 -18.70 -0.41
N GLU A 79 13.04 -18.44 -0.44
CA GLU A 79 14.09 -19.44 -0.16
C GLU A 79 13.93 -20.06 1.25
N VAL A 80 13.61 -19.24 2.25
CA VAL A 80 13.36 -19.71 3.63
C VAL A 80 12.07 -20.53 3.74
N ALA A 81 11.00 -20.10 3.07
CA ALA A 81 9.77 -20.88 3.02
C ALA A 81 10.02 -22.26 2.39
N GLU A 82 10.70 -22.32 1.24
CA GLU A 82 11.03 -23.56 0.54
C GLU A 82 11.90 -24.49 1.39
N ALA A 83 12.91 -23.96 2.10
CA ALA A 83 13.73 -24.75 3.01
C ALA A 83 12.92 -25.41 4.15
N MET A 84 11.82 -24.77 4.56
CA MET A 84 10.85 -25.31 5.52
C MET A 84 9.77 -26.19 4.88
N GLY A 85 9.80 -26.43 3.56
CA GLY A 85 8.75 -27.15 2.83
C GLY A 85 7.44 -26.36 2.71
N CYS A 86 7.52 -25.04 2.81
CA CYS A 86 6.40 -24.10 2.76
C CYS A 86 6.45 -23.26 1.47
N ARG A 87 5.38 -22.53 1.18
CA ARG A 87 5.33 -21.53 0.09
C ARG A 87 5.17 -20.13 0.66
N LEU A 88 5.80 -19.14 0.03
CA LEU A 88 5.54 -17.73 0.33
C LEU A 88 4.24 -17.29 -0.34
N VAL A 89 3.36 -16.65 0.43
CA VAL A 89 2.18 -15.93 -0.07
C VAL A 89 2.37 -14.46 0.28
N TYR A 90 2.24 -13.57 -0.71
CA TYR A 90 2.33 -12.12 -0.52
C TYR A 90 1.18 -11.43 -1.26
N ALA A 91 0.73 -10.31 -0.72
CA ALA A 91 -0.34 -9.50 -1.30
C ALA A 91 -0.06 -8.00 -1.05
N ILE A 92 -0.56 -7.16 -1.95
CA ILE A 92 -0.60 -5.70 -1.78
C ILE A 92 -2.09 -5.35 -1.72
N VAL A 93 -2.53 -4.83 -0.58
CA VAL A 93 -3.93 -4.47 -0.31
C VAL A 93 -3.99 -3.09 0.35
N PRO A 94 -5.14 -2.40 0.29
CA PRO A 94 -5.35 -1.16 1.04
C PRO A 94 -5.12 -1.37 2.55
N PRO A 95 -4.84 -0.28 3.31
CA PRO A 95 -4.81 -0.35 4.77
C PRO A 95 -6.03 -1.08 5.37
N PRO A 96 -5.90 -1.68 6.57
CA PRO A 96 -7.02 -2.35 7.23
C PRO A 96 -8.24 -1.44 7.34
N GLY A 97 -9.40 -1.96 6.94
CA GLY A 97 -10.66 -1.21 6.97
C GLY A 97 -10.86 -0.18 5.85
N SER A 98 -9.99 -0.20 4.82
CA SER A 98 -10.11 0.71 3.67
C SER A 98 -10.28 0.00 2.32
N THR A 99 -10.77 0.74 1.31
CA THR A 99 -11.00 0.27 -0.06
C THR A 99 -10.17 1.03 -1.09
N VAL A 100 -10.02 0.46 -2.28
CA VAL A 100 -9.33 1.17 -3.38
C VAL A 100 -10.03 2.48 -3.75
N GLU A 101 -11.36 2.53 -3.70
CA GLU A 101 -12.13 3.76 -3.95
C GLU A 101 -11.81 4.87 -2.94
N GLN A 102 -11.63 4.52 -1.67
CA GLN A 102 -11.24 5.47 -0.63
C GLN A 102 -9.84 6.03 -0.89
N LEU A 103 -8.88 5.19 -1.27
CA LEU A 103 -7.53 5.63 -1.66
C LEU A 103 -7.57 6.60 -2.86
N MET A 104 -8.41 6.32 -3.85
CA MET A 104 -8.62 7.23 -4.99
C MET A 104 -9.25 8.56 -4.56
N SER A 105 -10.23 8.51 -3.66
CA SER A 105 -10.90 9.69 -3.13
C SER A 105 -9.96 10.58 -2.33
N GLU A 106 -9.08 9.99 -1.52
CA GLU A 106 -8.04 10.69 -0.78
C GLU A 106 -7.03 11.36 -1.72
N GLN A 107 -6.61 10.64 -2.77
CA GLN A 107 -5.74 11.20 -3.81
C GLN A 107 -6.38 12.40 -4.52
N ALA A 108 -7.67 12.27 -4.88
CA ALA A 108 -8.41 13.35 -5.53
C ALA A 108 -8.50 14.59 -4.63
N ARG A 109 -8.77 14.40 -3.34
CA ARG A 109 -8.77 15.48 -2.34
C ARG A 109 -7.41 16.12 -2.18
N ARG A 110 -6.33 15.33 -2.17
CA ARG A 110 -4.95 15.84 -2.12
C ARG A 110 -4.66 16.75 -3.30
N ARG A 111 -4.99 16.30 -4.51
CA ARG A 111 -4.81 17.06 -5.76
C ARG A 111 -5.67 18.32 -5.81
N ALA A 112 -6.93 18.24 -5.37
CA ALA A 112 -7.82 19.40 -5.29
C ALA A 112 -7.26 20.48 -4.34
N ARG A 113 -6.77 20.09 -3.16
CA ARG A 113 -6.12 21.02 -2.23
C ARG A 113 -4.90 21.70 -2.85
N GLN A 114 -4.08 20.96 -3.59
CA GLN A 114 -2.91 21.50 -4.29
C GLN A 114 -3.30 22.52 -5.36
N GLN A 115 -4.32 22.23 -6.18
CA GLN A 115 -4.81 23.17 -7.20
C GLN A 115 -5.32 24.48 -6.61
N ILE A 116 -6.09 24.40 -5.52
CA ILE A 116 -6.58 25.59 -4.81
C ILE A 116 -5.43 26.39 -4.22
N ALA A 117 -4.44 25.71 -3.59
CA ALA A 117 -3.28 26.38 -3.02
C ALA A 117 -2.45 27.12 -4.10
N ALA A 118 -2.21 26.48 -5.26
CA ALA A 118 -1.49 27.09 -6.37
C ALA A 118 -2.23 28.31 -6.97
N ALA A 119 -3.57 28.22 -7.10
CA ALA A 119 -4.38 29.35 -7.54
C ALA A 119 -4.35 30.51 -6.54
N ALA A 120 -4.41 30.21 -5.24
CA ALA A 120 -4.32 31.21 -4.19
C ALA A 120 -2.95 31.94 -4.17
N THR A 121 -1.85 31.24 -4.46
CA THR A 121 -0.53 31.87 -4.58
C THR A 121 -0.40 32.83 -5.77
N HIS A 122 -1.08 32.55 -6.89
CA HIS A 122 -1.11 33.45 -8.05
C HIS A 122 -2.10 34.62 -7.90
N MET A 123 -3.08 34.52 -7.00
CA MET A 123 -4.15 35.50 -6.79
C MET A 123 -4.01 36.25 -5.45
N ALA A 124 -2.82 36.80 -5.17
CA ALA A 124 -2.56 37.65 -4.00
C ALA A 124 -3.28 39.03 -4.02
N LEU A 125 -4.29 39.24 -4.88
CA LEU A 125 -4.98 40.53 -5.05
C LEU A 125 -6.51 40.50 -4.95
N GLU A 126 -7.14 39.35 -4.72
CA GLU A 126 -8.60 39.31 -4.46
C GLU A 126 -8.88 38.60 -3.14
N GLN A 127 -8.77 39.37 -2.05
CA GLN A 127 -9.21 38.94 -0.73
C GLN A 127 -10.73 38.77 -0.71
N GLN A 128 -11.19 37.58 -1.10
CA GLN A 128 -12.37 36.97 -0.52
C GLN A 128 -11.95 35.61 0.02
N SER A 129 -11.54 35.59 1.29
CA SER A 129 -11.34 34.36 2.04
C SER A 129 -12.67 33.60 2.07
N LEU A 130 -12.79 32.61 1.19
CA LEU A 130 -13.86 31.62 1.28
C LEU A 130 -13.83 31.05 2.70
N SER A 131 -14.97 31.01 3.38
CA SER A 131 -15.08 30.36 4.69
C SER A 131 -14.53 28.94 4.60
N ALA A 132 -14.04 28.37 5.71
CA ALA A 132 -13.53 26.99 5.71
C ALA A 132 -14.52 25.98 5.10
N ALA A 133 -15.83 26.22 5.27
CA ALA A 133 -16.90 25.44 4.65
C ALA A 133 -16.91 25.57 3.12
N ASN A 134 -16.77 26.78 2.58
CA ASN A 134 -16.72 27.03 1.14
C ASN A 134 -15.47 26.42 0.52
N GLN A 135 -14.32 26.53 1.20
CA GLN A 135 -13.08 25.89 0.74
C GLN A 135 -13.20 24.36 0.70
N GLN A 136 -13.82 23.75 1.71
CA GLN A 136 -14.06 22.32 1.72
C GLN A 136 -15.05 21.88 0.61
N ALA A 137 -16.11 22.65 0.38
CA ALA A 137 -17.05 22.39 -0.71
C ALA A 137 -16.35 22.43 -2.08
N GLU A 138 -15.43 23.38 -2.26
CA GLU A 138 -14.64 23.51 -3.48
C GLU A 138 -13.64 22.36 -3.66
N ILE A 139 -12.98 21.92 -2.58
CA ILE A 139 -12.13 20.72 -2.59
C ILE A 139 -12.95 19.50 -3.05
N GLU A 140 -14.14 19.27 -2.49
CA GLU A 140 -14.98 18.14 -2.89
C GLU A 140 -15.47 18.26 -4.34
N ARG A 141 -15.79 19.48 -4.80
CA ARG A 141 -16.20 19.74 -6.18
C ARG A 141 -15.09 19.35 -7.17
N ILE A 142 -13.86 19.83 -6.95
CA ILE A 142 -12.71 19.51 -7.79
C ILE A 142 -12.36 18.03 -7.69
N SER A 143 -12.42 17.44 -6.48
CA SER A 143 -12.16 16.01 -6.27
C SER A 143 -13.08 15.13 -7.12
N ARG A 144 -14.39 15.43 -7.15
CA ARG A 144 -15.35 14.71 -8.01
C ARG A 144 -15.01 14.85 -9.49
N GLN A 145 -14.60 16.04 -9.94
CA GLN A 145 -14.19 16.25 -11.33
C GLN A 145 -12.93 15.45 -11.68
N LEU A 146 -11.96 15.36 -10.77
CA LEU A 146 -10.74 14.58 -10.95
C LEU A 146 -11.04 13.08 -11.04
N LEU A 147 -11.94 12.56 -10.18
CA LEU A 147 -12.36 11.15 -10.22
C LEU A 147 -13.12 10.80 -11.50
N GLN A 148 -13.94 11.71 -12.02
CA GLN A 148 -14.68 11.49 -13.27
C GLN A 148 -13.77 11.50 -14.50
N LYS A 149 -12.82 12.45 -14.55
CA LYS A 149 -11.96 12.64 -15.72
C LYS A 149 -10.73 11.75 -15.70
N LEU A 150 -10.24 11.37 -14.51
CA LEU A 150 -9.02 10.60 -14.29
C LEU A 150 -7.89 11.09 -15.20
N PRO A 151 -7.45 12.35 -15.01
CA PRO A 151 -6.43 12.93 -15.87
C PRO A 151 -5.12 12.12 -15.79
N ARG A 152 -4.28 12.20 -16.82
CA ARG A 152 -3.05 11.39 -16.91
C ARG A 152 -2.10 11.63 -15.73
N ASP A 153 -2.09 12.85 -15.22
CA ASP A 153 -1.28 13.33 -14.10
C ASP A 153 -1.96 13.10 -12.74
N PHE A 154 -3.01 12.28 -12.66
CA PHE A 154 -3.76 12.05 -11.41
C PHE A 154 -2.85 11.51 -10.29
N TRP A 155 -1.85 10.70 -10.64
CA TRP A 155 -0.88 10.11 -9.71
C TRP A 155 0.50 10.78 -9.74
N ASP A 156 0.70 11.78 -10.59
CA ASP A 156 2.02 12.40 -10.72
C ASP A 156 2.38 13.12 -9.41
N PRO A 157 3.59 12.88 -8.87
CA PRO A 157 4.15 13.77 -7.87
C PRO A 157 4.33 15.15 -8.52
N GLU A 158 4.34 16.21 -7.72
CA GLU A 158 4.46 17.61 -8.21
C GLU A 158 5.41 17.71 -9.41
N SER A 159 4.88 18.08 -10.57
CA SER A 159 5.68 18.83 -11.53
C SER A 159 5.66 20.26 -10.99
N PRO A 160 6.78 20.83 -10.53
CA PRO A 160 6.86 22.26 -10.42
C PRO A 160 6.52 22.79 -11.80
N SER A 161 5.45 23.57 -11.89
CA SER A 161 5.05 24.29 -13.09
C SER A 161 6.29 24.92 -13.72
N GLN A 162 6.58 24.51 -14.96
CA GLN A 162 7.57 25.14 -15.83
C GLN A 162 7.20 26.59 -16.13
#